data_AF-A0A316NV45-F1
#
_entry.id   AF-A0A316NV45-F1
#
_cell.length_a   1.000
_cell.length_b   1.000
_cell.length_c   1.000
_cell.angle_alpha   90.00
_cell.angle_beta   90.00
_cell.angle_gamma   90.00
#
_symmetry.space_group_name_H-M   'P 1'
#
loop_
_entity.id
_entity.type
_entity.pdbx_description
1 polymer ?
#
loop_
_entity_poly.entity_id
_entity_poly.type
_entity_poly.pdbx_seq_one_letter_code
_entity_poly.pdbx_strand_id
1 'polypeptide(L)'
;IASAFGGAFGYFIGKFGGRPVFNFLFRNKHEQFDHVEKLYEQYGSMAVFFSAFTPIPYKIFTIASGILNMNFWKFMLASFLGRGMRFYLVSIVLMLFGPMIKQYIEWVILGVTVLIVLFFVILYKKRHMFKNTNN
;
A
#
# COMPACT_ATOMS: atom_id res chain seq x y z
N ILE A 1 15.90 8.02 -2.20
CA ILE A 1 16.59 6.93 -2.93
C ILE A 1 16.34 5.56 -2.26
N ALA A 2 16.62 5.37 -0.97
CA ALA A 2 16.35 4.12 -0.24
C ALA A 2 14.88 3.60 -0.35
N SER A 3 13.90 4.52 -0.35
CA SER A 3 12.47 4.17 -0.47
C SER A 3 12.05 3.62 -1.84
N ALA A 4 12.74 4.03 -2.93
CA ALA A 4 12.50 3.51 -4.27
C ALA A 4 13.11 2.11 -4.43
N PHE A 5 14.30 1.89 -3.87
CA PHE A 5 14.96 0.58 -3.84
C PHE A 5 14.15 -0.45 -3.04
N GLY A 6 13.62 -0.09 -1.86
CA GLY A 6 12.73 -0.99 -1.11
C GLY A 6 11.44 -1.33 -1.85
N GLY A 7 10.89 -0.39 -2.64
CA GLY A 7 9.74 -0.62 -3.51
C GLY A 7 10.06 -1.57 -4.67
N ALA A 8 11.21 -1.37 -5.32
CA ALA A 8 11.69 -2.26 -6.38
C ALA A 8 11.94 -3.68 -5.84
N PHE A 9 12.54 -3.81 -4.66
CA PHE A 9 12.78 -5.10 -4.01
C PHE A 9 11.46 -5.83 -3.69
N GLY A 10 10.46 -5.12 -3.17
CA GLY A 10 9.12 -5.69 -2.94
C GLY A 10 8.42 -6.14 -4.23
N TYR A 11 8.56 -5.39 -5.32
CA TYR A 11 8.06 -5.79 -6.64
C TYR A 11 8.73 -7.09 -7.12
N PHE A 12 10.06 -7.20 -6.99
CA PHE A 12 10.78 -8.40 -7.37
C PHE A 12 10.43 -9.62 -6.50
N ILE A 13 10.20 -9.44 -5.20
CA ILE A 13 9.68 -10.51 -4.34
C ILE A 13 8.31 -10.98 -4.83
N GLY A 14 7.40 -10.06 -5.18
CA GLY A 14 6.09 -10.42 -5.74
C GLY A 14 6.20 -11.15 -7.08
N LYS A 15 7.10 -10.69 -7.95
CA LYS A 15 7.32 -11.25 -9.29
C LYS A 15 7.94 -12.64 -9.28
N PHE A 16 8.98 -12.84 -8.46
CA PHE A 16 9.71 -14.12 -8.42
C PHE A 16 9.17 -15.09 -7.37
N GLY A 17 8.76 -14.60 -6.19
CA GLY A 17 8.25 -15.44 -5.10
C GLY A 17 6.73 -15.54 -5.05
N GLY A 18 6.03 -14.45 -5.37
CA GLY A 18 4.56 -14.41 -5.29
C GLY A 18 3.87 -15.14 -6.45
N ARG A 19 4.39 -15.01 -7.68
CA ARG A 19 3.80 -15.62 -8.89
C ARG A 19 3.74 -17.16 -8.87
N PRO A 20 4.79 -17.91 -8.46
CA PRO A 20 4.68 -19.37 -8.35
C PRO A 20 3.73 -19.82 -7.23
N VAL A 21 3.69 -19.10 -6.11
CA VAL A 21 2.75 -19.38 -5.00
C VAL A 21 1.31 -19.11 -5.45
N PHE A 22 1.08 -18.04 -6.21
CA PHE A 22 -0.23 -17.69 -6.74
C PHE A 22 -0.68 -18.69 -7.82
N ASN A 23 0.19 -19.09 -8.74
CA ASN A 23 -0.11 -20.14 -9.73
C ASN A 23 -0.41 -21.49 -9.07
N PHE A 24 0.24 -21.81 -7.94
CA PHE A 24 -0.07 -23.02 -7.18
C PHE A 24 -1.44 -22.95 -6.49
N LEU A 25 -1.78 -21.80 -5.88
CA LEU A 25 -3.06 -21.59 -5.18
C LEU A 25 -4.26 -21.42 -6.12
N PHE A 26 -4.08 -20.80 -7.29
CA PHE A 26 -5.15 -20.42 -8.21
C PHE A 26 -5.17 -21.25 -9.50
N ARG A 27 -4.51 -22.42 -9.52
CA ARG A 27 -4.40 -23.35 -10.64
C ARG A 27 -5.73 -23.74 -11.32
N ASN A 28 -6.86 -23.61 -10.61
CA ASN A 28 -8.19 -23.94 -11.16
C ASN A 28 -9.02 -22.69 -11.53
N LYS A 29 -8.47 -21.48 -11.45
CA LYS A 29 -9.19 -20.21 -11.68
C LYS A 29 -8.45 -19.27 -12.65
N HIS A 30 -7.88 -19.83 -13.71
CA HIS A 30 -7.11 -19.10 -14.72
C HIS A 30 -7.89 -17.94 -15.37
N GLU A 31 -9.17 -18.12 -15.68
CA GLU A 31 -9.98 -17.04 -16.29
C GLU A 31 -10.14 -15.81 -15.38
N GLN A 32 -10.30 -16.04 -14.07
CA GLN A 32 -10.39 -14.94 -13.09
C GLN A 32 -9.05 -14.22 -12.97
N PHE A 33 -7.95 -14.97 -13.05
CA PHE A 33 -6.60 -14.39 -13.02
C PHE A 33 -6.34 -13.51 -14.23
N ASP A 34 -6.63 -13.99 -15.45
CA ASP A 34 -6.46 -13.24 -16.70
C ASP A 34 -7.30 -11.96 -16.72
N HIS A 35 -8.53 -12.03 -16.19
CA HIS A 35 -9.39 -10.85 -16.08
C HIS A 35 -8.78 -9.79 -15.14
N VAL A 36 -8.28 -10.22 -13.98
CA VAL A 36 -7.61 -9.32 -13.02
C VAL A 36 -6.31 -8.78 -13.60
N GLU A 37 -5.52 -9.59 -14.31
CA GLU A 37 -4.27 -9.14 -14.96
C GLU A 37 -4.56 -8.05 -16.00
N LYS A 38 -5.57 -8.22 -16.87
CA LYS A 38 -5.99 -7.19 -17.83
C LYS A 38 -6.46 -5.89 -17.16
N LEU A 39 -7.29 -6.01 -16.12
CA LEU A 39 -7.72 -4.85 -15.32
C LEU A 39 -6.53 -4.13 -14.69
N TYR A 40 -5.55 -4.88 -14.20
CA TYR A 40 -4.36 -4.32 -13.57
C TYR A 40 -3.39 -3.71 -14.58
N GLU A 41 -3.30 -4.22 -15.80
CA GLU A 41 -2.55 -3.59 -16.89
C GLU A 41 -3.11 -2.20 -17.23
N GLN A 42 -4.44 -2.05 -17.21
CA GLN A 42 -5.11 -0.80 -17.53
C GLN A 42 -5.11 0.19 -16.35
N TYR A 43 -5.50 -0.26 -15.15
CA TYR A 43 -5.74 0.60 -13.97
C TYR A 43 -4.69 0.47 -12.86
N GLY A 44 -3.80 -0.51 -12.92
CA GLY A 44 -2.81 -0.78 -11.86
C GLY A 44 -1.90 0.41 -11.57
N SER A 45 -1.55 1.20 -12.59
CA SER A 45 -0.75 2.43 -12.41
C SER A 45 -1.46 3.44 -11.51
N MET A 46 -2.75 3.65 -11.72
CA MET A 46 -3.55 4.58 -10.91
C MET A 46 -3.77 4.00 -9.50
N ALA A 47 -4.04 2.69 -9.39
CA ALA A 47 -4.17 2.03 -8.10
C ALA A 47 -2.89 2.15 -7.24
N VAL A 48 -1.72 1.98 -7.86
CA VAL A 48 -0.42 2.16 -7.20
C VAL A 48 -0.21 3.62 -6.80
N PHE A 49 -0.52 4.58 -7.68
CA PHE A 49 -0.43 6.01 -7.37
C PHE A 49 -1.31 6.41 -6.18
N PHE A 50 -2.61 6.06 -6.22
CA PHE A 50 -3.53 6.40 -5.14
C PHE A 50 -3.19 5.68 -3.85
N SER A 51 -2.78 4.40 -3.89
CA SER A 51 -2.32 3.68 -2.69
C SER A 51 -1.03 4.24 -2.10
N ALA A 52 -0.17 4.84 -2.91
CA ALA A 52 1.03 5.56 -2.46
C ALA A 52 0.71 6.93 -1.86
N PHE A 53 -0.27 7.63 -2.42
CA PHE A 53 -0.69 8.96 -2.00
C PHE A 53 -1.51 8.91 -0.69
N THR A 54 -2.43 7.96 -0.59
CA THR A 54 -3.30 7.75 0.57
C THR A 54 -2.59 6.95 1.67
N PRO A 55 -3.10 6.98 2.93
CA PRO A 55 -2.63 6.09 4.01
C PRO A 55 -3.08 4.62 3.84
N ILE A 56 -3.35 4.18 2.61
CA ILE A 56 -3.69 2.79 2.28
C ILE A 56 -2.42 1.91 2.31
N PRO A 57 -2.51 0.59 2.55
CA PRO A 57 -1.34 -0.30 2.60
C PRO A 57 -0.64 -0.49 1.24
N TYR A 58 0.19 0.48 0.83
CA TYR A 58 0.95 0.48 -0.42
C TYR A 58 1.77 -0.81 -0.67
N LYS A 59 2.26 -1.46 0.40
CA LYS A 59 3.06 -2.69 0.29
C LYS A 59 2.27 -3.84 -0.37
N ILE A 60 0.96 -3.91 -0.12
CA ILE A 60 0.09 -4.93 -0.72
C ILE A 60 0.01 -4.72 -2.23
N PHE A 61 -0.20 -3.48 -2.67
CA PHE A 61 -0.25 -3.11 -4.09
C PHE A 61 1.09 -3.32 -4.79
N THR A 62 2.21 -3.11 -4.09
CA THR A 62 3.54 -3.38 -4.63
C THR A 62 3.76 -4.87 -4.92
N ILE A 63 3.37 -5.73 -3.98
CA ILE A 63 3.48 -7.19 -4.15
C ILE A 63 2.52 -7.65 -5.26
N ALA A 64 1.27 -7.16 -5.26
CA ALA A 64 0.29 -7.45 -6.29
C ALA A 64 0.78 -7.05 -7.70
N SER A 65 1.42 -5.87 -7.82
CA SER A 65 2.03 -5.42 -9.07
C SER A 65 3.12 -6.38 -9.59
N GLY A 66 3.89 -6.97 -8.68
CA GLY A 66 4.87 -8.00 -9.01
C GLY A 66 4.23 -9.32 -9.47
N ILE A 67 3.20 -9.78 -8.75
CA ILE A 67 2.45 -11.02 -9.08
C ILE A 67 1.78 -10.91 -10.46
N LEU A 68 1.11 -9.78 -10.72
CA LEU A 68 0.39 -9.49 -11.96
C LEU A 68 1.32 -8.96 -13.08
N ASN A 69 2.64 -9.06 -12.89
CA ASN A 69 3.66 -8.75 -13.89
C ASN A 69 3.52 -7.35 -14.54
N MET A 70 2.99 -6.39 -13.79
CA MET A 70 2.78 -5.03 -14.25
C MET A 70 4.11 -4.42 -14.72
N ASN A 71 4.09 -3.64 -15.79
CA ASN A 71 5.29 -2.98 -16.31
C ASN A 71 6.03 -2.20 -15.19
N PHE A 72 7.28 -2.58 -14.95
CA PHE A 72 8.10 -2.03 -13.87
C PHE A 72 8.23 -0.50 -13.94
N TRP A 73 8.36 0.08 -15.14
CA TRP A 73 8.49 1.52 -15.32
C TRP A 73 7.21 2.26 -14.95
N LYS A 74 6.05 1.73 -15.34
CA LYS A 74 4.74 2.29 -14.95
C LYS A 74 4.56 2.25 -13.44
N PHE A 75 4.93 1.13 -12.81
CA PHE A 75 4.90 0.97 -11.35
C PHE A 75 5.83 1.96 -10.66
N MET A 76 7.08 2.08 -11.13
CA MET A 76 8.09 2.98 -10.57
C MET A 76 7.65 4.44 -10.64
N LEU A 77 7.17 4.88 -11.81
CA LEU A 77 6.68 6.25 -11.99
C LEU A 77 5.47 6.54 -11.10
N ALA A 78 4.45 5.68 -11.10
CA ALA A 78 3.27 5.84 -10.25
C ALA A 78 3.64 5.90 -8.76
N SER A 79 4.53 5.03 -8.31
CA SER A 79 5.01 4.97 -6.93
C SER A 79 5.83 6.19 -6.53
N PHE A 80 6.71 6.64 -7.43
CA PHE A 80 7.56 7.79 -7.21
C PHE A 80 6.72 9.07 -7.15
N LEU A 81 5.78 9.25 -8.06
CA LEU A 81 4.87 10.40 -8.07
C LEU A 81 3.95 10.40 -6.85
N GLY A 82 3.30 9.28 -6.53
CA GLY A 82 2.37 9.22 -5.39
C GLY A 82 3.07 9.50 -4.05
N ARG A 83 4.25 8.91 -3.83
CA ARG A 83 5.04 9.15 -2.62
C ARG A 83 5.65 10.54 -2.61
N GLY A 84 6.23 10.96 -3.74
CA GLY A 84 6.84 12.28 -3.90
C GLY A 84 5.84 13.39 -3.60
N MET A 85 4.66 13.33 -4.21
CA MET A 85 3.58 14.29 -3.96
C MET A 85 3.16 14.32 -2.50
N ARG A 86 2.97 13.16 -1.86
CA ARG A 86 2.59 13.12 -0.44
C ARG A 86 3.62 13.80 0.45
N PHE A 87 4.91 13.44 0.32
CA PHE A 87 5.95 14.05 1.15
C PHE A 87 6.15 15.53 0.85
N TYR A 88 6.02 15.93 -0.42
CA TYR A 88 6.14 17.32 -0.82
C TYR A 88 4.99 18.17 -0.29
N LEU A 89 3.74 17.69 -0.39
CA LEU A 89 2.58 18.36 0.20
C LEU A 89 2.73 18.50 1.72
N VAL A 90 3.10 17.43 2.42
CA VAL A 90 3.34 17.48 3.86
C VAL A 90 4.44 18.49 4.20
N SER A 91 5.51 18.54 3.41
CA SER A 91 6.61 19.49 3.62
C SER A 91 6.20 20.94 3.41
N ILE A 92 5.41 21.24 2.36
CA ILE A 92 4.88 22.59 2.11
C ILE A 92 3.98 23.03 3.25
N VAL A 93 3.07 22.16 3.69
CA VAL A 93 2.16 22.46 4.81
C VAL A 93 2.97 22.75 6.09
N LEU A 94 4.00 21.94 6.36
CA LEU A 94 4.90 22.17 7.50
C LEU A 94 5.75 23.44 7.35
N MET A 95 6.14 23.82 6.13
CA MET A 95 6.91 25.05 5.91
C MET A 95 6.06 26.30 6.12
N LEU A 96 4.80 26.28 5.69
CA LEU A 96 3.88 27.42 5.84
C LEU A 96 3.34 27.55 7.27
N PHE A 97 3.03 26.43 7.93
CA PHE A 97 2.36 26.41 9.25
C PHE A 97 3.25 25.91 10.39
N GLY A 98 4.52 25.60 10.14
CA GLY A 98 5.45 24.99 11.09
C GLY A 98 5.51 25.63 12.49
N PRO A 99 5.57 26.97 12.62
CA PRO A 99 5.57 27.63 13.93
C PRO A 99 4.27 27.41 14.70
N MET A 100 3.13 27.42 14.00
CA MET A 100 1.80 27.19 14.58
C MET A 100 1.60 25.72 14.95
N ILE A 101 2.10 24.81 14.13
CA ILE A 101 1.99 23.36 14.32
C ILE A 101 2.79 22.89 15.54
N LYS A 102 3.96 23.49 15.84
CA LYS A 102 4.79 23.10 16.99
C LYS A 102 4.01 23.07 18.31
N GLN A 103 3.07 23.99 18.51
CA GLN A 103 2.27 24.06 19.74
C GLN A 103 1.19 22.96 19.82
N TYR A 104 0.77 22.41 18.68
CA TYR A 104 -0.27 21.37 18.59
C TYR A 104 0.28 20.00 18.19
N ILE A 105 1.58 19.89 17.88
CA ILE A 105 2.17 18.67 17.32
C ILE A 105 2.06 17.50 18.30
N GLU A 106 2.20 17.77 19.60
CA GLU A 106 2.06 16.74 20.64
C GLU A 106 0.63 16.19 20.69
N TRP A 107 -0.38 17.05 20.61
CA TRP A 107 -1.79 16.65 20.57
C TRP A 107 -2.15 15.91 19.28
N VAL A 108 -1.60 16.33 18.13
CA VAL A 108 -1.79 15.66 16.85
C VAL A 108 -1.12 14.28 16.84
N ILE A 109 0.11 14.17 17.36
CA ILE A 109 0.83 12.90 17.48
C ILE A 109 0.08 11.96 18.43
N LEU A 110 -0.42 12.46 19.57
CA LEU A 110 -1.27 11.69 20.48
C LEU A 110 -2.54 11.22 19.79
N GLY A 111 -3.25 12.10 19.08
CA GLY A 111 -4.47 11.75 18.35
C GLY A 111 -4.24 10.69 17.27
N VAL A 112 -3.20 10.84 16.46
CA VAL A 112 -2.83 9.85 15.43
C VAL A 112 -2.42 8.53 16.06
N THR A 113 -1.63 8.56 17.13
CA THR A 113 -1.24 7.35 17.88
C THR A 113 -2.45 6.62 18.42
N VAL A 114 -3.38 7.32 19.07
CA VAL A 114 -4.62 6.75 19.62
C VAL A 114 -5.48 6.15 18.51
N LEU A 115 -5.62 6.84 17.38
CA LEU A 115 -6.37 6.33 16.23
C LEU A 115 -5.75 5.05 15.66
N ILE A 116 -4.43 5.00 15.52
CA ILE A 116 -3.71 3.80 15.07
C ILE A 116 -3.93 2.64 16.05
N VAL A 117 -3.78 2.89 17.36
CA VAL A 117 -3.99 1.87 18.39
C VAL A 117 -5.43 1.35 18.36
N LEU A 118 -6.43 2.25 18.32
CA LEU A 118 -7.84 1.89 18.22
C LEU A 118 -8.12 1.07 16.97
N PHE A 119 -7.58 1.46 15.82
CA PHE A 119 -7.72 0.71 14.57
C PHE A 119 -7.19 -0.72 14.72
N PHE A 120 -6.00 -0.91 15.31
CA PHE A 120 -5.43 -2.23 15.58
C PHE A 120 -6.25 -3.04 16.60
N VAL A 121 -6.76 -2.40 17.66
CA VAL A 121 -7.62 -3.04 18.66
C VAL A 121 -8.94 -3.51 18.03
N ILE A 122 -9.56 -2.68 17.19
CA ILE A 122 -10.79 -3.04 16.46
C ILE A 122 -10.51 -4.23 15.52
N LEU A 123 -9.41 -4.21 14.77
CA LEU A 123 -9.02 -5.32 13.91
C LEU A 123 -8.78 -6.60 14.72
N TYR A 124 -8.10 -6.50 15.86
CA TYR A 124 -7.85 -7.65 16.74
C TYR A 124 -9.17 -8.22 17.29
N LYS A 125 -10.05 -7.37 17.82
CA LYS A 125 -11.36 -7.76 18.35
C LYS A 125 -12.24 -8.39 17.27
N LYS A 126 -12.26 -7.81 16.06
CA LYS A 126 -12.97 -8.36 14.91
C LYS A 126 -12.42 -9.75 14.55
N ARG A 127 -11.10 -9.91 14.51
CA ARG A 127 -10.45 -11.21 14.24
C ARG A 127 -10.76 -12.26 15.32
N HIS A 128 -10.85 -11.85 16.59
CA HIS A 128 -11.18 -12.75 17.69
C HIS A 128 -12.67 -13.14 17.73
N MET A 129 -13.57 -12.22 17.40
CA MET A 129 -15.01 -12.50 17.25
C MET A 129 -15.28 -13.54 16.15
N PHE A 130 -14.61 -13.41 15.00
CA PHE A 130 -14.75 -14.40 13.91
C PHE A 130 -14.23 -15.80 14.28
N LYS A 131 -13.25 -15.90 15.19
CA LYS A 131 -12.73 -17.19 15.66
C LYS A 131 -13.68 -17.88 16.65
N ASN A 132 -14.53 -17.13 17.36
CA ASN A 132 -15.42 -17.66 18.40
C ASN A 132 -16.81 -18.10 17.87
N THR A 133 -17.14 -17.82 16.61
CA THR A 133 -18.40 -18.26 15.96
C THR A 133 -18.22 -19.55 15.13
N ASN A 134 -16.98 -19.97 14.85
CA ASN A 134 -16.66 -21.17 14.08
C ASN A 134 -16.17 -22.36 14.93
N ASN A 135 -16.36 -22.31 16.24
CA ASN A 135 -16.20 -23.43 17.18
C ASN A 135 -17.56 -23.72 17.83
#